data_AF-A0A7W1F5W8-F1
#
_entry.id   AF-A0A7W1F5W8-F1
#
_cell.length_a   1.000
_cell.length_b   1.000
_cell.length_c   1.000
_cell.angle_alpha   90.00
_cell.angle_beta   90.00
_cell.angle_gamma   90.00
#
_symmetry.space_group_name_H-M   'P 1'
#
loop_
_entity.id
_entity.type
_entity.pdbx_description
1 polymer ?
#
loop_
_entity_poly.entity_id
_entity_poly.type
_entity_poly.pdbx_seq_one_letter_code
_entity_poly.pdbx_strand_id
1 'polypeptide(L)'
;PDHVLVRDAARDALPRTVFTAFYEDMPYGARSDAAGATSGLGRNLVAVGAQLAAKCAAIDCYASQVPDLFGAARSVQTTVAEWAGSEQVERLWTPSAVARSRWLDRLA
;
A
#
# COMPACT_ATOMS: atom_id res chain seq x y z
N PRO A 1 10.46 11.85 -3.15
CA PRO A 1 10.03 12.91 -4.12
C PRO A 1 9.13 12.35 -5.23
N ASP A 2 9.58 11.29 -5.90
CA ASP A 2 8.89 10.73 -7.07
C ASP A 2 7.50 10.18 -6.75
N HIS A 3 7.32 9.53 -5.59
CA HIS A 3 6.02 9.02 -5.14
C HIS A 3 4.97 10.14 -5.03
N VAL A 4 5.37 11.33 -4.56
CA VAL A 4 4.48 12.50 -4.47
C VAL A 4 4.11 13.01 -5.86
N LEU A 5 5.09 13.09 -6.77
CA LEU A 5 4.85 13.53 -8.15
C LEU A 5 3.92 12.57 -8.88
N VAL A 6 4.12 11.25 -8.74
CA VAL A 6 3.25 10.24 -9.35
C VAL A 6 1.84 10.32 -8.80
N ARG A 7 1.69 10.45 -7.47
CA ARG A 7 0.38 10.61 -6.83
C ARG A 7 -0.37 11.83 -7.36
N ASP A 8 0.31 12.97 -7.40
CA ASP A 8 -0.31 14.23 -7.80
C ASP A 8 -0.63 14.21 -9.31
N ALA A 9 0.27 13.70 -10.15
CA ALA A 9 0.03 13.50 -11.58
C ALA A 9 -1.15 12.54 -11.84
N ALA A 10 -1.25 11.43 -11.10
CA ALA A 10 -2.37 10.50 -11.23
C ALA A 10 -3.70 11.16 -10.82
N ARG A 11 -3.70 11.94 -9.74
CA ARG A 11 -4.89 12.69 -9.30
C ARG A 11 -5.36 13.70 -10.34
N ASP A 12 -4.42 14.36 -11.02
CA ASP A 12 -4.73 15.41 -11.98
C ASP A 12 -5.08 14.83 -13.38
N ALA A 13 -4.51 13.68 -13.75
CA ALA A 13 -4.73 13.04 -15.05
C ALA A 13 -5.98 12.14 -15.10
N LEU A 14 -6.36 11.50 -14.00
CA LEU A 14 -7.51 10.60 -13.98
C LEU A 14 -8.83 11.38 -13.89
N PRO A 15 -9.83 11.05 -14.72
CA PRO A 15 -11.14 11.69 -14.60
C PRO A 15 -11.78 11.32 -13.26
N ARG A 16 -12.55 12.24 -12.68
CA ARG A 16 -13.22 12.03 -11.37
C ARG A 16 -14.19 10.83 -11.35
N THR A 17 -14.54 10.30 -12.51
CA THR A 17 -15.39 9.11 -12.68
C THR A 17 -14.63 7.79 -12.50
N VAL A 18 -13.29 7.81 -12.54
CA VAL A 18 -12.46 6.63 -12.28
C VAL A 18 -12.21 6.50 -10.79
N PHE A 19 -12.57 5.34 -10.24
CA PHE A 19 -12.26 5.02 -8.86
C PHE A 19 -10.74 4.97 -8.66
N THR A 20 -10.25 5.79 -7.73
CA THR A 20 -8.83 5.90 -7.40
C THR A 20 -8.65 5.64 -5.91
N ALA A 21 -7.74 4.72 -5.59
CA ALA A 21 -7.31 4.44 -4.23
C ALA A 21 -5.80 4.67 -4.14
N PHE A 22 -5.35 5.19 -3.00
CA PHE A 22 -3.94 5.41 -2.69
C PHE A 22 -3.51 4.39 -1.65
N TYR A 23 -2.45 3.63 -1.91
CA TYR A 23 -1.96 2.64 -0.96
C TYR A 23 -0.96 3.23 0.02
N GLU A 24 -0.76 2.56 1.15
CA GLU A 24 0.34 2.87 2.05
C GLU A 24 1.64 2.31 1.49
N ASP A 25 2.61 3.18 1.21
CA ASP A 25 3.88 2.80 0.61
C ASP A 25 4.68 1.86 1.54
N MET A 26 4.79 0.57 1.22
CA MET A 26 5.62 -0.38 1.96
C MET A 26 7.06 -0.41 1.38
N PRO A 27 8.12 -0.47 2.21
CA PRO A 27 8.14 -0.53 3.68
C PRO A 27 8.12 0.84 4.37
N TYR A 28 8.00 1.94 3.61
CA TYR A 28 8.12 3.31 4.11
C TYR A 28 7.01 3.75 5.06
N GLY A 29 5.82 3.18 4.97
CA GLY A 29 4.64 3.45 5.81
C GLY A 29 4.86 3.09 7.28
N ALA A 30 5.77 2.15 7.54
CA ALA A 30 6.22 1.82 8.89
C ALA A 30 7.25 2.85 9.43
N ARG A 31 7.81 3.70 8.56
CA ARG A 31 8.74 4.78 8.89
C ARG A 31 7.96 6.11 8.89
N SER A 32 8.33 7.04 9.77
CA SER A 32 7.64 8.32 10.01
C SER A 32 7.52 9.27 8.80
N ASP A 33 8.08 8.86 7.68
CA ASP A 33 8.41 9.64 6.48
C ASP A 33 7.42 9.36 5.34
N ALA A 34 6.36 8.59 5.61
CA ALA A 34 5.28 8.32 4.68
C ALA A 34 4.57 9.62 4.26
N ALA A 35 4.66 9.94 2.97
CA ALA A 35 4.08 11.15 2.41
C ALA A 35 2.54 11.04 2.34
N GLY A 36 1.82 11.53 3.35
CA GLY A 36 0.36 11.45 3.35
C GLY A 36 -0.37 12.65 3.94
N ALA A 37 -0.64 13.67 3.13
CA ALA A 37 -1.74 14.59 3.37
C ALA A 37 -3.07 13.85 3.16
N THR A 38 -3.65 13.34 4.24
CA THR A 38 -4.87 12.50 4.28
C THR A 38 -6.18 13.29 4.36
N SER A 39 -6.12 14.62 4.21
CA SER A 39 -7.29 15.47 4.30
C SER A 39 -8.32 15.12 3.22
N GLY A 40 -9.54 14.76 3.65
CA GLY A 40 -10.66 14.44 2.76
C GLY A 40 -10.69 13.01 2.23
N LEU A 41 -9.79 12.12 2.66
CA LEU A 41 -9.80 10.70 2.29
C LEU A 41 -10.18 9.80 3.48
N GLY A 42 -11.02 8.80 3.22
CA GLY A 42 -11.33 7.73 4.17
C GLY A 42 -10.29 6.62 4.11
N ARG A 43 -9.87 6.10 5.27
CA ARG A 43 -8.98 4.93 5.37
C ARG A 43 -9.78 3.64 5.30
N ASN A 44 -9.32 2.70 4.48
CA ASN A 44 -9.85 1.35 4.31
C ASN A 44 -8.74 0.32 4.60
N LEU A 45 -9.14 -0.83 5.12
CA LEU A 45 -8.25 -1.95 5.42
C LEU A 45 -8.63 -3.13 4.51
N VAL A 46 -7.64 -3.72 3.84
CA VAL A 46 -7.83 -4.87 2.95
C VAL A 46 -7.10 -6.06 3.55
N ALA A 47 -7.83 -7.14 3.87
CA ALA A 47 -7.23 -8.36 4.39
C ALA A 47 -6.36 -9.01 3.31
N VAL A 48 -5.11 -9.33 3.65
CA VAL A 48 -4.15 -9.97 2.72
C VAL A 48 -3.46 -11.19 3.33
N GLY A 49 -3.92 -11.66 4.49
CA GLY A 49 -3.28 -12.74 5.23
C GLY A 49 -3.05 -14.01 4.40
N ALA A 50 -4.06 -14.43 3.63
CA ALA A 50 -3.94 -15.60 2.75
C ALA A 50 -2.94 -15.39 1.59
N GLN A 51 -2.68 -14.14 1.21
CA GLN A 51 -1.81 -13.76 0.09
C GLN A 51 -0.42 -13.31 0.54
N LEU A 52 -0.16 -13.17 1.85
CA LEU A 52 1.12 -12.64 2.36
C LEU A 52 2.33 -13.43 1.87
N ALA A 53 2.25 -14.77 1.86
CA ALA A 53 3.33 -15.61 1.36
C ALA A 53 3.62 -15.36 -0.13
N ALA A 54 2.58 -15.29 -0.96
CA ALA A 54 2.71 -15.01 -2.38
C ALA A 54 3.27 -13.60 -2.63
N LYS A 55 2.85 -12.61 -1.83
CA LYS A 55 3.38 -11.24 -1.88
C LYS A 55 4.87 -11.19 -1.55
N CYS A 56 5.31 -11.88 -0.50
CA CYS A 56 6.73 -11.94 -0.12
C CYS A 56 7.56 -12.56 -1.26
N ALA A 57 7.11 -13.69 -1.82
CA ALA A 57 7.78 -14.33 -2.94
C ALA A 57 7.86 -13.41 -4.17
N ALA A 58 6.81 -12.63 -4.44
CA ALA A 58 6.83 -11.64 -5.54
C ALA A 58 7.83 -10.49 -5.29
N ILE A 59 7.98 -10.05 -4.03
CA ILE A 59 8.97 -9.03 -3.65
C ILE A 59 10.40 -9.57 -3.78
N ASP A 60 10.64 -10.83 -3.39
CA ASP A 60 11.96 -11.46 -3.48
C ASP A 60 12.51 -11.52 -4.92
N CYS A 61 11.63 -11.49 -5.93
CA CYS A 61 12.03 -11.41 -7.34
C CYS A 61 12.76 -10.10 -7.70
N TYR A 62 12.60 -9.02 -6.91
CA TYR A 62 13.28 -7.73 -7.14
C TYR A 62 14.69 -7.73 -6.51
N ALA A 63 15.54 -8.66 -6.94
CA ALA A 63 16.84 -8.94 -6.33
C ALA A 63 17.76 -7.70 -6.18
N SER A 64 17.67 -6.73 -7.09
CA SER A 64 18.46 -5.49 -7.02
C SER A 64 17.96 -4.48 -5.98
N GLN A 65 16.72 -4.61 -5.51
CA GLN A 65 16.07 -3.67 -4.59
C GLN A 65 15.99 -4.22 -3.16
N VAL A 66 15.88 -5.55 -3.03
CA VAL A 66 15.69 -6.19 -1.73
C VAL A 66 16.75 -5.82 -0.69
N PRO A 67 18.07 -5.84 -1.01
CA PRO A 67 19.10 -5.48 -0.04
C PRO A 67 18.96 -4.06 0.52
N ASP A 68 18.58 -3.10 -0.31
CA ASP A 68 18.47 -1.69 0.08
C ASP A 68 17.17 -1.42 0.87
N LEU A 69 16.06 -2.05 0.46
CA LEU A 69 14.75 -1.81 1.06
C LEU A 69 14.53 -2.56 2.38
N PHE A 70 15.04 -3.79 2.49
CA PHE A 70 14.78 -4.68 3.62
C PHE A 70 16.03 -4.91 4.49
N GLY A 71 17.21 -4.53 3.99
CA GLY A 71 18.48 -4.74 4.67
C GLY A 71 18.98 -6.18 4.57
N ALA A 72 20.28 -6.38 4.83
CA ALA A 72 20.89 -7.71 4.78
C ALA A 72 20.49 -8.63 5.95
N ALA A 73 19.98 -8.07 7.05
CA ALA A 73 19.72 -8.80 8.30
C ALA A 73 18.25 -9.18 8.54
N ARG A 74 17.30 -8.55 7.82
CA ARG A 74 15.87 -8.83 7.96
C ARG A 74 15.34 -9.44 6.68
N SER A 75 14.54 -10.49 6.80
CA SER A 75 13.85 -11.06 5.64
C SER A 75 12.72 -10.14 5.19
N VAL A 76 12.41 -10.18 3.90
CA VAL A 76 11.21 -9.57 3.32
C VAL A 76 9.98 -9.99 4.13
N GLN A 77 9.88 -11.27 4.47
CA GLN A 77 8.76 -11.82 5.24
C GLN A 77 8.56 -11.14 6.59
N THR A 78 9.63 -10.94 7.38
CA THR A 78 9.51 -10.25 8.68
C THR A 78 9.04 -8.82 8.50
N THR A 79 9.62 -8.08 7.55
CA THR A 79 9.28 -6.67 7.33
C THR A 79 7.85 -6.50 6.83
N VAL A 80 7.42 -7.36 5.90
CA VAL A 80 6.04 -7.35 5.38
C VAL A 80 5.05 -7.73 6.47
N ALA A 81 5.35 -8.71 7.32
CA ALA A 81 4.49 -9.10 8.43
C ALA A 81 4.37 -8.01 9.50
N GLU A 82 5.48 -7.36 9.86
CA GLU A 82 5.49 -6.21 10.77
C GLU A 82 4.65 -5.06 10.20
N TRP A 83 4.82 -4.75 8.91
CA TRP A 83 4.04 -3.73 8.23
C TRP A 83 2.55 -4.07 8.17
N ALA A 84 2.18 -5.31 7.81
CA ALA A 84 0.79 -5.72 7.72
C ALA A 84 0.08 -5.76 9.09
N GLY A 85 0.85 -5.84 10.16
CA GLY A 85 0.37 -5.88 11.55
C GLY A 85 -0.33 -7.21 11.89
N SER A 86 -0.85 -7.30 13.12
CA SER A 86 -1.53 -8.50 13.61
C SER A 86 -2.78 -8.87 12.82
N GLU A 87 -3.42 -7.89 12.20
CA GLU A 87 -4.61 -8.09 11.36
C GLU A 87 -4.28 -8.52 9.93
N GLN A 88 -2.99 -8.48 9.54
CA GLN A 88 -2.52 -8.83 8.20
C GLN A 88 -3.27 -8.08 7.10
N VAL A 89 -3.30 -6.74 7.21
CA VAL A 89 -4.05 -5.85 6.31
C VAL A 89 -3.15 -4.88 5.56
N GLU A 90 -3.58 -4.51 4.35
CA GLU A 90 -3.07 -3.33 3.65
C GLU A 90 -3.96 -2.12 3.91
N ARG A 91 -3.36 -0.94 3.94
CA ARG A 91 -4.04 0.33 4.17
C ARG A 91 -4.18 1.08 2.85
N LEU A 92 -5.43 1.41 2.51
CA LEU A 92 -5.78 2.19 1.32
C LEU A 92 -6.58 3.44 1.73
N TRP A 93 -6.33 4.56 1.07
CA TRP A 93 -7.10 5.80 1.21
C TRP A 93 -7.92 6.06 -0.04
N THR A 94 -9.22 6.31 0.14
CA THR A 94 -10.15 6.57 -0.96
C THR A 94 -10.93 7.86 -0.67
N PRO A 95 -11.39 8.60 -1.69
CA PRO A 95 -12.32 9.71 -1.49
C PRO A 95 -13.56 9.25 -0.70
N SER A 96 -13.89 9.98 0.38
CA SER A 96 -14.91 9.59 1.37
C SER A 96 -16.33 9.35 0.82
N ALA A 97 -16.61 9.79 -0.41
CA ALA A 97 -17.92 9.71 -1.04
C ALA A 97 -18.11 8.49 -1.97
N VAL A 98 -17.07 7.73 -2.30
CA VAL A 98 -17.15 6.71 -3.38
C VAL A 98 -17.03 5.29 -2.81
N ALA A 99 -18.20 4.68 -2.63
CA ALA A 99 -18.46 3.24 -2.73
C ALA A 99 -17.66 2.30 -1.81
N ARG A 100 -18.07 2.25 -0.55
CA ARG A 100 -17.59 1.29 0.46
C ARG A 100 -17.87 -0.21 0.19
N SER A 101 -18.58 -0.61 -0.87
CA SER A 101 -19.37 -1.86 -0.78
C SER A 101 -19.43 -2.78 -2.01
N ARG A 102 -18.59 -2.62 -3.04
CA ARG A 102 -18.61 -3.61 -4.15
C ARG A 102 -17.25 -3.98 -4.72
N TRP A 103 -16.28 -3.08 -4.65
CA TRP A 103 -14.96 -3.34 -5.23
C TRP A 103 -14.00 -3.94 -4.19
N LEU A 104 -13.99 -3.38 -2.98
CA LEU A 104 -13.21 -3.94 -1.86
C LEU A 104 -13.67 -5.35 -1.48
N ASP A 105 -14.98 -5.63 -1.54
CA ASP A 105 -15.54 -6.96 -1.26
C ASP A 105 -15.09 -8.04 -2.27
N ARG A 106 -14.53 -7.67 -3.43
CA ARG A 106 -13.98 -8.61 -4.43
C ARG A 106 -12.49 -8.88 -4.25
N LEU A 107 -11.82 -8.14 -3.35
CA LEU A 107 -10.40 -8.31 -3.06
C LEU A 107 -10.15 -9.17 -1.81
N ALA A 108 -11.18 -9.39 -0.99
CA ALA A 108 -11.14 -10.30 0.17
C ALA A 108 -11.52 -11.73 -0.26
#